data_AF-A0A2E9H538-F1
#
_entry.id   AF-A0A2E9H538-F1
#
_cell.length_a   1.000
_cell.length_b   1.000
_cell.length_c   1.000
_cell.angle_alpha   90.00
_cell.angle_beta   90.00
_cell.angle_gamma   90.00
#
_symmetry.space_group_name_H-M   'P 1'
#
loop_
_entity.id
_entity.type
_entity.pdbx_description
1 polymer ?
#
loop_
_entity_poly.entity_id
_entity_poly.type
_entity_poly.pdbx_seq_one_letter_code
_entity_poly.pdbx_strand_id
1 'polypeptide(L)'
;MTNNSIPEERPIKFDSFGRMQYHPDYHANHGKPWKMSDQNFLIENYDKIGPEETSLALERTIHTVMTKAAKLRREGLMPQVPKNKKVHKRSIKPNNSTLESQKDGA
;
A
#
# COMPACT_ATOMS: atom_id res chain seq x y z
N MET A 1 -1.67 26.38 31.01
CA MET A 1 -1.57 24.91 31.09
C MET A 1 -1.70 24.40 29.68
N THR A 2 -0.62 23.87 29.11
CA THR A 2 -0.56 23.44 27.71
C THR A 2 -1.42 22.19 27.54
N ASN A 3 -2.48 22.31 26.74
CA ASN A 3 -3.29 21.17 26.33
C ASN A 3 -2.39 20.22 25.54
N ASN A 4 -1.96 19.14 26.20
CA ASN A 4 -1.36 17.98 25.54
C ASN A 4 -2.47 17.30 24.74
N SER A 5 -2.74 17.84 23.55
CA SER A 5 -3.54 17.15 22.55
C SER A 5 -2.71 15.98 22.06
N ILE A 6 -2.99 14.78 22.58
CA ILE A 6 -2.55 13.53 21.98
C ILE A 6 -2.99 13.60 20.51
N PRO A 7 -2.08 13.49 19.53
CA PRO A 7 -2.50 13.52 18.14
C PRO A 7 -3.46 12.34 17.92
N GLU A 8 -4.72 12.66 17.63
CA GLU A 8 -5.76 11.68 17.29
C GLU A 8 -5.27 10.81 16.14
N GLU A 9 -4.81 9.60 16.45
CA GLU A 9 -4.37 8.63 15.47
C GLU A 9 -5.55 8.28 14.57
N ARG A 10 -5.43 8.59 13.28
CA ARG A 10 -6.48 8.27 12.32
C ARG A 10 -6.55 6.74 12.19
N PRO A 11 -7.75 6.13 12.29
CA PRO A 11 -7.85 4.69 12.16
C PRO A 11 -7.56 4.27 10.72
N ILE A 12 -6.74 3.24 10.57
CA ILE A 12 -6.47 2.61 9.26
C ILE A 12 -7.76 1.96 8.77
N LYS A 13 -8.16 2.28 7.54
CA LYS A 13 -9.35 1.72 6.89
C LYS A 13 -8.94 0.80 5.75
N PHE A 14 -9.72 -0.25 5.53
CA PHE A 14 -9.54 -1.17 4.41
C PHE A 14 -10.80 -1.17 3.54
N ASP A 15 -10.65 -1.49 2.26
CA ASP A 15 -11.79 -1.72 1.37
C ASP A 15 -12.29 -3.18 1.43
N SER A 16 -13.34 -3.49 0.67
CA SER A 16 -13.90 -4.86 0.59
C SER A 16 -12.91 -5.90 0.08
N PHE A 17 -11.85 -5.49 -0.62
CA PHE A 17 -10.79 -6.34 -1.14
C PHE A 17 -9.61 -6.49 -0.18
N GLY A 18 -9.67 -5.87 1.00
CA GLY A 18 -8.61 -5.88 2.01
C GLY A 18 -7.45 -4.93 1.72
N ARG A 19 -7.61 -3.97 0.80
CA ARG A 19 -6.57 -2.98 0.49
C ARG A 19 -6.67 -1.82 1.46
N MET A 20 -5.54 -1.37 2.00
CA MET A 20 -5.47 -0.15 2.79
C MET A 20 -5.98 1.03 1.97
N GLN A 21 -6.98 1.74 2.49
CA GLN A 21 -7.45 2.99 1.92
C GLN A 21 -6.44 4.10 2.16
N TYR A 22 -6.67 5.29 1.61
CA TYR A 22 -5.80 6.42 1.86
C TYR A 22 -5.62 6.66 3.37
N HIS A 23 -4.36 6.75 3.80
CA HIS A 23 -3.97 7.11 5.14
C HIS A 23 -2.78 8.06 5.00
N PRO A 24 -2.84 9.27 5.57
CA PRO A 24 -1.84 10.31 5.34
C PRO A 24 -0.44 9.90 5.83
N ASP A 25 -0.35 9.10 6.89
CA ASP A 25 0.93 8.69 7.47
C ASP A 25 1.65 7.62 6.63
N TYR A 26 0.91 6.89 5.78
CA TYR A 26 1.47 5.84 4.90
C TYR A 26 1.49 6.26 3.43
N HIS A 27 0.71 7.27 3.05
CA HIS A 27 0.54 7.67 1.65
C HIS A 27 0.94 9.13 1.42
N ALA A 28 2.15 9.49 1.87
CA ALA A 28 2.70 10.83 1.72
C ALA A 28 2.80 11.28 0.24
N ASN A 29 2.86 10.35 -0.72
CA ASN A 29 2.91 10.64 -2.16
C ASN A 29 1.55 10.51 -2.86
N HIS A 30 0.44 10.52 -2.11
CA HIS A 30 -0.90 10.59 -2.68
C HIS A 30 -1.09 11.87 -3.50
N GLY A 31 -1.69 11.74 -4.70
CA GLY A 31 -1.93 12.86 -5.63
C GLY A 31 -0.68 13.46 -6.29
N LYS A 32 0.54 13.09 -5.86
CA LYS A 32 1.78 13.61 -6.46
C LYS A 32 2.08 12.95 -7.80
N PRO A 33 2.72 13.65 -8.75
CA PRO A 33 3.20 13.07 -10.00
C PRO A 33 4.13 11.86 -9.76
N TRP A 34 4.16 10.92 -10.71
CA TRP A 34 5.10 9.80 -10.68
C TRP A 34 6.50 10.28 -11.07
N LYS A 35 7.46 10.15 -10.16
CA LYS A 35 8.87 10.37 -10.48
C LYS A 35 9.40 9.19 -11.29
N MET A 36 10.49 9.43 -12.04
CA MET A 36 11.16 8.35 -12.76
C MET A 36 11.68 7.27 -11.82
N SER A 37 12.23 7.66 -10.67
CA SER A 37 12.67 6.75 -9.60
C SER A 37 11.55 5.83 -9.11
N ASP A 38 10.38 6.41 -8.81
CA ASP A 38 9.20 5.66 -8.33
C ASP A 38 8.74 4.65 -9.38
N GLN A 39 8.75 5.06 -10.66
CA GLN A 39 8.37 4.20 -11.77
C GLN A 39 9.35 3.05 -11.97
N ASN A 40 10.66 3.31 -11.90
CA ASN A 40 11.68 2.27 -12.02
C ASN A 40 11.57 1.27 -10.87
N PHE A 41 11.42 1.77 -9.63
CA PHE A 41 11.20 0.92 -8.47
C PHE A 41 9.96 0.04 -8.64
N LEU A 42 8.84 0.60 -9.12
CA LEU A 42 7.63 -0.15 -9.41
C LEU A 42 7.89 -1.30 -10.40
N ILE A 43 8.54 -1.00 -11.53
CA ILE A 43 8.81 -2.00 -12.58
C ILE A 43 9.67 -3.15 -12.04
N GLU A 44 10.70 -2.82 -11.26
CA GLU A 44 11.67 -3.79 -10.77
C GLU A 44 11.15 -4.66 -9.62
N ASN A 45 10.22 -4.15 -8.80
CA ASN A 45 9.86 -4.78 -7.52
C ASN A 45 8.43 -5.28 -7.46
N TYR A 46 7.48 -4.71 -8.22
CA TYR A 46 6.05 -5.03 -8.08
C TYR A 46 5.75 -6.53 -8.17
N ASP A 47 6.44 -7.22 -9.08
CA ASP A 47 6.27 -8.66 -9.28
C ASP A 47 7.01 -9.53 -8.24
N LYS A 48 7.95 -8.97 -7.48
CA LYS A 48 8.72 -9.64 -6.43
C LYS A 48 8.04 -9.53 -5.07
N ILE A 49 7.64 -8.32 -4.70
CA ILE A 49 7.13 -7.98 -3.35
C ILE A 49 5.61 -7.77 -3.30
N GLY A 50 4.97 -7.67 -4.47
CA GLY A 50 3.52 -7.50 -4.55
C GLY A 50 3.04 -6.06 -4.29
N PRO A 51 1.74 -5.82 -4.50
CA PRO A 51 1.17 -4.47 -4.50
C PRO A 51 1.09 -3.83 -3.11
N GLU A 52 0.96 -4.61 -2.04
CA GLU A 52 0.94 -4.12 -0.65
C GLU A 52 2.30 -3.52 -0.25
N GLU A 53 3.38 -4.29 -0.36
CA GLU A 53 4.73 -3.83 0.01
C GLU A 53 5.21 -2.71 -0.91
N THR A 54 4.91 -2.80 -2.21
CA THR A 54 5.23 -1.73 -3.17
C THR A 54 4.49 -0.42 -2.85
N SER A 55 3.26 -0.51 -2.36
CA SER A 55 2.44 0.64 -1.93
C SER A 55 3.07 1.37 -0.75
N LEU A 56 3.56 0.62 0.24
CA LEU A 56 4.26 1.20 1.39
C LEU A 56 5.60 1.81 0.96
N ALA A 57 6.39 1.10 0.15
CA ALA A 57 7.69 1.60 -0.30
C ALA A 57 7.60 2.89 -1.15
N LEU A 58 6.53 3.05 -1.92
CA LEU A 58 6.30 4.25 -2.75
C LEU A 58 5.47 5.33 -2.05
N GLU A 59 4.97 5.05 -0.84
CA GLU A 59 4.05 5.89 -0.08
C GLU A 59 2.82 6.31 -0.92
N ARG A 60 2.25 5.36 -1.66
CA ARG A 60 1.08 5.55 -2.54
C ARG A 60 0.06 4.47 -2.25
N THR A 61 -1.22 4.73 -2.48
CA THR A 61 -2.25 3.71 -2.24
C THR A 61 -2.06 2.48 -3.13
N ILE A 62 -2.38 1.30 -2.60
CA ILE A 62 -2.34 0.02 -3.32
C ILE A 62 -3.06 0.13 -4.67
N HIS A 63 -4.24 0.77 -4.68
CA HIS A 63 -5.01 0.98 -5.91
C HIS A 63 -4.22 1.77 -6.98
N THR A 64 -3.49 2.83 -6.58
CA THR A 64 -2.71 3.66 -7.49
C THR A 64 -1.55 2.88 -8.09
N VAL A 65 -0.85 2.10 -7.25
CA VAL A 65 0.26 1.23 -7.67
C VAL A 65 -0.22 0.17 -8.66
N MET A 66 -1.31 -0.53 -8.35
CA MET A 66 -1.91 -1.53 -9.25
C MET A 66 -2.29 -0.92 -10.61
N THR A 67 -2.93 0.24 -10.59
CA THR A 67 -3.38 0.94 -11.81
C THR A 67 -2.19 1.38 -12.66
N LYS A 68 -1.13 1.92 -12.03
CA LYS A 68 0.09 2.30 -12.73
C LYS A 68 0.80 1.08 -13.33
N ALA A 69 0.92 -0.02 -12.59
CA ALA A 69 1.53 -1.25 -13.11
C ALA A 69 0.75 -1.80 -14.32
N ALA A 70 -0.58 -1.82 -14.26
CA ALA A 70 -1.41 -2.22 -15.39
C ALA A 70 -1.20 -1.31 -16.62
N LYS A 71 -1.13 0.01 -16.41
CA LYS A 71 -0.83 0.98 -17.48
C LYS A 71 0.54 0.71 -18.12
N LEU A 72 1.60 0.56 -17.31
CA LEU A 72 2.96 0.31 -17.79
C LEU A 72 3.07 -1.00 -18.58
N ARG A 73 2.35 -2.05 -18.16
CA ARG A 73 2.29 -3.31 -18.92
C ARG A 73 1.61 -3.13 -20.27
N ARG A 74 0.51 -2.39 -20.32
CA ARG A 74 -0.18 -2.07 -21.58
C ARG A 74 0.72 -1.25 -22.52
N GLU A 75 1.58 -0.40 -21.97
CA GLU A 75 2.55 0.41 -22.71
C GLU A 75 3.84 -0.36 -23.07
N GLY A 76 3.99 -1.61 -22.63
CA GLY A 76 5.21 -2.41 -22.88
C GLY A 76 6.43 -1.98 -22.05
N LEU A 77 6.26 -1.07 -21.08
CA LEU A 77 7.32 -0.57 -20.21
C LEU A 77 7.57 -1.46 -18.98
N MET A 78 6.64 -2.37 -18.68
CA MET A 78 6.74 -3.35 -17.61
C MET A 78 6.51 -4.76 -18.17
N PRO A 79 7.25 -5.78 -17.70
CA PRO A 79 7.01 -7.16 -18.11
C PRO A 79 5.57 -7.61 -17.89
N GLN A 80 5.06 -8.37 -18.86
CA GLN A 80 3.75 -9.01 -18.74
C GLN A 80 3.78 -10.07 -17.63
N VAL A 81 2.64 -10.24 -16.96
CA VAL A 81 2.49 -11.30 -15.95
C VAL A 81 2.58 -12.66 -16.66
N PRO A 82 3.47 -13.58 -16.22
CA PRO A 82 3.49 -14.94 -16.74
C PRO A 82 2.14 -15.62 -16.53
N LYS A 83 1.63 -16.34 -17.54
CA LYS A 83 0.31 -17.01 -17.48
C LYS A 83 0.16 -17.96 -16.29
N ASN A 84 1.26 -18.54 -15.81
CA ASN A 84 1.29 -19.51 -14.72
C ASN A 84 1.72 -18.90 -13.38
N LYS A 85 1.81 -17.57 -13.28
CA LYS A 85 2.27 -16.92 -12.05
C LYS A 85 1.19 -17.04 -10.98
N LYS A 86 1.56 -17.62 -9.82
CA LYS A 86 0.73 -17.56 -8.62
C LYS A 86 0.55 -16.09 -8.24
N VAL A 87 -0.70 -15.63 -8.20
CA VAL A 87 -1.01 -14.29 -7.71
C VAL A 87 -0.61 -14.17 -6.24
N HIS A 88 -0.08 -13.00 -5.86
CA HIS A 88 0.16 -12.70 -4.46
C HIS A 88 -1.15 -12.87 -3.70
N LYS A 89 -1.22 -13.86 -2.80
CA LYS A 89 -2.40 -14.06 -1.95
C LYS A 89 -2.43 -12.89 -0.99
N ARG A 90 -3.44 -12.02 -1.10
CA ARG A 90 -3.64 -10.96 -0.12
C ARG A 90 -3.79 -11.61 1.25
N SER A 91 -3.05 -11.12 2.24
CA SER A 91 -3.29 -11.47 3.63
C SER A 91 -4.74 -11.14 3.94
N ILE A 92 -5.50 -12.17 4.30
CA ILE A 92 -6.89 -12.05 4.72
C ILE A 92 -6.89 -11.08 5.92
N LYS A 93 -7.82 -10.12 5.87
CA LYS A 93 -8.06 -9.00 6.79
C LYS A 93 -7.45 -9.22 8.19
N PRO A 94 -6.77 -8.22 8.79
CA PRO A 94 -6.61 -8.24 10.23
C PRO A 94 -8.01 -8.26 10.82
N ASN A 95 -8.36 -9.35 11.49
CA ASN A 95 -9.47 -9.41 12.41
C ASN A 95 -9.28 -8.22 13.38
N ASN A 96 -10.36 -7.45 13.62
CA ASN A 96 -10.35 -6.27 14.49
C ASN A 96 -9.86 -6.56 15.93
N SER A 97 -9.51 -7.80 16.27
CA SER A 97 -8.97 -8.23 17.55
C SER A 97 -7.48 -7.92 17.78
N THR A 98 -6.69 -7.57 16.75
CA THR A 98 -5.22 -7.48 16.91
C THR A 98 -4.73 -6.10 17.39
N LEU A 99 -5.57 -5.07 17.42
CA LEU A 99 -5.19 -3.73 17.89
C LEU A 99 -5.48 -3.49 19.38
N GLU A 100 -6.01 -4.47 20.12
CA GLU A 100 -6.40 -4.31 21.52
C GLU A 100 -5.40 -4.93 22.52
N SER A 101 -4.38 -5.68 22.06
CA SER A 101 -3.43 -6.38 22.97
C SER A 101 -2.19 -5.56 23.36
N GLN A 102 -2.22 -4.23 23.22
CA GLN A 102 -1.18 -3.33 23.76
C GLN A 102 -1.77 -2.26 24.70
N LYS A 103 -2.74 -2.66 25.52
CA LYS A 103 -3.11 -1.92 26.72
C LYS A 103 -3.42 -2.95 27.80
N ASP A 104 -2.38 -3.54 28.38
CA ASP A 104 -2.40 -4.18 29.70
C ASP A 104 -0.97 -4.71 29.98
N GLY A 105 -0.13 -3.79 30.45
CA GLY A 105 1.17 -4.09 31.05
C GLY A 105 1.34 -3.14 32.22
N ALA A 106 0.87 -3.61 33.37
CA ALA A 106 0.92 -2.96 34.68
C ALA A 106 2.35 -2.64 35.15
#